data_AF-A0A5C1I5U0-F1
#
_entry.id   AF-A0A5C1I5U0-F1
#
_cell.length_a   1.000
_cell.length_b   1.000
_cell.length_c   1.000
_cell.angle_alpha   90.00
_cell.angle_beta   90.00
_cell.angle_gamma   90.00
#
_symmetry.space_group_name_H-M   'P 1'
#
loop_
_entity.id
_entity.type
_entity.pdbx_description
1 polymer ?
#
loop_
_entity_poly.entity_id
_entity_poly.type
_entity_poly.pdbx_seq_one_letter_code
_entity_poly.pdbx_strand_id
1 'polypeptide(L)'
;MPGTQQFYDTIRDTVFKGHLSQSQVDGIETILSAAANAGMTDQRKVAYMLGTVYHECAGTMQPVNENGKGKGHPYGEKFKMGSGPGHRVPYTTPDQLYYGRGFVQLTWYENYEAIGRHLNVDLLNHPELALQPDIAAKIMIDGMTKGMFTGVGLGKYFDDTHADWINARRIINGNDCDTLIAGYAKNFYKGLTGIDA
;
A
#
# COMPACT_ATOMS: atom_id res chain seq x y z
N MET A 1 5.91 12.91 -10.07
CA MET A 1 6.82 14.05 -9.77
C MET A 1 8.02 13.43 -9.13
N PRO A 2 9.23 13.62 -9.66
CA PRO A 2 10.41 13.08 -9.00
C PRO A 2 10.60 13.73 -7.63
N GLY A 3 11.19 12.99 -6.68
CA GLY A 3 11.55 13.53 -5.37
C GLY A 3 12.58 14.65 -5.51
N THR A 4 12.44 15.69 -4.69
CA THR A 4 13.42 16.79 -4.65
C THR A 4 14.63 16.41 -3.81
N GLN A 5 15.75 17.13 -3.96
CA GLN A 5 16.91 16.93 -3.08
C GLN A 5 16.55 17.16 -1.60
N GLN A 6 15.76 18.19 -1.30
CA GLN A 6 15.25 18.47 0.04
C GLN A 6 14.43 17.30 0.62
N PHE A 7 13.59 16.68 -0.21
CA PHE A 7 12.81 15.52 0.19
C PHE A 7 13.72 14.37 0.61
N TYR A 8 14.70 14.02 -0.24
CA TYR A 8 15.63 12.94 0.03
C TYR A 8 16.53 13.18 1.23
N ASP A 9 17.00 14.42 1.42
CA ASP A 9 17.80 14.80 2.59
C ASP A 9 16.98 14.65 3.88
N THR A 10 15.73 15.10 3.87
CA THR A 10 14.86 15.01 5.05
C THR A 10 14.54 13.57 5.44
N ILE A 11 14.12 12.74 4.47
CA ILE A 11 13.71 11.35 4.79
C ILE A 11 14.91 10.47 5.14
N ARG A 12 16.10 10.76 4.59
CA ARG A 12 17.33 10.04 4.93
C ARG A 12 17.57 10.09 6.42
N ASP A 13 17.44 11.26 7.02
CA ASP A 13 17.68 11.45 8.46
C ASP A 13 16.50 10.99 9.30
N THR A 14 15.28 11.36 8.91
CA THR A 14 14.08 11.19 9.75
C THR A 14 13.42 9.81 9.67
N VAL A 15 13.54 9.13 8.53
CA VAL A 15 12.92 7.82 8.28
C VAL A 15 13.98 6.73 8.21
N PHE A 16 15.03 6.96 7.44
CA PHE A 16 16.04 5.94 7.09
C PHE A 16 17.32 6.01 7.92
N LYS A 17 17.32 6.76 9.04
CA LYS A 17 18.38 6.79 10.05
C LYS A 17 19.79 7.06 9.47
N GLY A 18 19.86 7.97 8.51
CA GLY A 18 21.09 8.45 7.88
C GLY A 18 21.53 7.66 6.63
N HIS A 19 20.88 6.56 6.28
CA HIS A 19 21.27 5.74 5.13
C HIS A 19 20.11 5.42 4.19
N LEU A 20 20.20 5.86 2.94
CA LEU A 20 19.23 5.57 1.89
C LEU A 20 19.92 4.89 0.70
N SER A 21 19.50 3.68 0.37
CA SER A 21 20.02 2.91 -0.77
C SER A 21 19.35 3.31 -2.08
N GLN A 22 20.02 3.04 -3.21
CA GLN A 22 19.44 3.29 -4.54
C GLN A 22 18.13 2.53 -4.75
N SER A 23 18.05 1.27 -4.32
CA SER A 23 16.80 0.49 -4.43
C SER A 23 15.65 1.11 -3.64
N GLN A 24 15.92 1.72 -2.48
CA GLN A 24 14.88 2.46 -1.74
C GLN A 24 14.45 3.71 -2.51
N VAL A 25 15.39 4.45 -3.10
CA VAL A 25 15.09 5.60 -3.96
C VAL A 25 14.22 5.20 -5.14
N ASP A 26 14.57 4.13 -5.86
CA ASP A 26 13.83 3.65 -7.03
C ASP A 26 12.39 3.25 -6.67
N GLY A 27 12.21 2.61 -5.52
CA GLY A 27 10.89 2.26 -4.99
C GLY A 27 10.04 3.49 -4.63
N ILE A 28 10.65 4.48 -3.97
CA ILE A 28 10.00 5.75 -3.67
C ILE A 28 9.61 6.48 -4.96
N GLU A 29 10.52 6.55 -5.94
CA GLU A 29 10.27 7.19 -7.23
C GLU A 29 9.14 6.53 -8.02
N THR A 30 9.05 5.20 -7.96
CA THR A 30 7.93 4.45 -8.54
C THR A 30 6.60 4.90 -7.95
N ILE A 31 6.54 5.05 -6.62
CA ILE A 31 5.34 5.50 -5.91
C ILE A 31 5.00 6.95 -6.23
N LEU A 32 5.98 7.86 -6.19
CA LEU A 32 5.79 9.28 -6.49
C LEU A 32 5.37 9.51 -7.95
N SER A 33 5.89 8.71 -8.87
CA SER A 33 5.51 8.72 -10.28
C SER A 33 4.08 8.22 -10.46
N ALA A 34 3.70 7.10 -9.81
CA ALA A 34 2.34 6.58 -9.85
C ALA A 34 1.31 7.57 -9.26
N ALA A 35 1.62 8.19 -8.12
CA ALA A 35 0.76 9.19 -7.50
C ALA A 35 0.54 10.41 -8.41
N ALA A 36 1.61 10.90 -9.06
CA ALA A 36 1.49 12.00 -10.00
C ALA A 36 0.71 11.63 -11.27
N ASN A 37 0.91 10.43 -11.81
CA ASN A 37 0.16 9.92 -12.95
C ASN A 37 -1.34 9.77 -12.64
N ALA A 38 -1.69 9.49 -11.38
CA ALA A 38 -3.06 9.49 -10.89
C ALA A 38 -3.62 10.89 -10.60
N GLY A 39 -2.86 11.96 -10.85
CA GLY A 39 -3.27 13.34 -10.61
C GLY A 39 -3.37 13.71 -9.12
N MET A 40 -2.69 12.98 -8.23
CA MET A 40 -2.76 13.23 -6.80
C MET A 40 -1.98 14.49 -6.43
N THR A 41 -2.68 15.51 -5.94
CA THR A 41 -2.11 16.80 -5.56
C THR A 41 -1.91 16.95 -4.04
N ASP A 42 -2.72 16.26 -3.24
CA ASP A 42 -2.64 16.30 -1.79
C ASP A 42 -1.44 15.49 -1.27
N GLN A 43 -0.39 16.20 -0.85
CA GLN A 43 0.85 15.62 -0.35
C GLN A 43 0.64 14.78 0.92
N ARG A 44 -0.43 15.01 1.69
CA ARG A 44 -0.73 14.19 2.88
C ARG A 44 -1.06 12.76 2.49
N LYS A 45 -1.84 12.60 1.41
CA LYS A 45 -2.20 11.29 0.86
C LYS A 45 -0.99 10.55 0.33
N VAL A 46 -0.12 11.25 -0.41
CA VAL A 46 1.15 10.69 -0.92
C VAL A 46 2.05 10.25 0.23
N ALA A 47 2.23 11.12 1.23
CA ALA A 47 3.03 10.83 2.41
C ALA A 47 2.50 9.63 3.21
N TYR A 48 1.17 9.52 3.35
CA TYR A 48 0.55 8.39 4.04
C TYR A 48 0.80 7.06 3.33
N MET A 49 0.71 7.05 2.00
CA MET A 49 1.05 5.86 1.20
C MET A 49 2.53 5.48 1.37
N LEU A 50 3.46 6.43 1.29
CA LEU A 50 4.89 6.16 1.53
C LEU A 50 5.15 5.59 2.93
N GLY A 51 4.53 6.17 3.97
CA GLY A 51 4.63 5.68 5.35
C GLY A 51 4.07 4.27 5.50
N THR A 52 2.97 3.96 4.80
CA THR A 52 2.38 2.62 4.74
C THR A 52 3.35 1.63 4.09
N VAL A 53 3.90 1.95 2.91
CA VAL A 53 4.87 1.08 2.23
C VAL A 53 6.11 0.84 3.08
N TYR A 54 6.64 1.88 3.71
CA TYR A 54 7.79 1.75 4.58
C TYR A 54 7.55 0.72 5.69
N HIS A 55 6.36 0.74 6.31
CA HIS A 55 6.00 -0.22 7.34
C HIS A 55 5.80 -1.64 6.77
N GLU A 56 4.96 -1.78 5.76
CA GLU A 56 4.56 -3.08 5.18
C GLU A 56 5.73 -3.81 4.51
N CYS A 57 6.69 -3.07 3.96
CA CYS A 57 7.83 -3.62 3.24
C CYS A 57 9.13 -3.62 4.07
N ALA A 58 9.03 -3.53 5.40
CA ALA A 58 10.16 -3.53 6.33
C ALA A 58 11.27 -2.51 5.96
N GLY A 59 10.87 -1.33 5.48
CA GLY A 59 11.76 -0.25 5.08
C GLY A 59 12.52 -0.47 3.76
N THR A 60 12.30 -1.57 3.05
CA THR A 60 12.96 -1.84 1.76
C THR A 60 12.46 -0.91 0.65
N MET A 61 11.24 -0.39 0.80
CA MET A 61 10.50 0.34 -0.25
C MET A 61 10.35 -0.45 -1.55
N GLN A 62 10.42 -1.78 -1.48
CA GLN A 62 10.22 -2.67 -2.62
C GLN A 62 8.97 -3.53 -2.43
N PRO A 63 8.27 -3.94 -3.49
CA PRO A 63 7.17 -4.88 -3.38
C PRO A 63 7.67 -6.21 -2.80
N VAL A 64 7.06 -6.70 -1.71
CA VAL A 64 7.50 -7.94 -1.04
C VAL A 64 6.38 -8.99 -0.98
N ASN A 65 6.78 -10.25 -0.81
CA ASN A 65 5.87 -11.33 -0.45
C ASN A 65 5.73 -11.42 1.06
N GLU A 66 4.54 -11.79 1.51
CA GLU A 66 4.30 -12.20 2.89
C GLU A 66 5.14 -13.44 3.24
N ASN A 67 5.89 -13.36 4.33
CA ASN A 67 6.63 -14.50 4.87
C ASN A 67 5.65 -15.58 5.33
N GLY A 68 5.90 -16.83 4.94
CA GLY A 68 5.02 -17.94 5.30
C GLY A 68 3.74 -18.06 4.44
N LYS A 69 3.53 -17.15 3.48
CA LYS A 69 2.50 -17.26 2.43
C LYS A 69 1.08 -17.51 2.99
N GLY A 70 0.71 -16.81 4.07
CA GLY A 70 -0.59 -16.95 4.72
C GLY A 70 -0.80 -18.25 5.49
N LYS A 71 0.26 -18.98 5.85
CA LYS A 71 0.15 -20.21 6.65
C LYS A 71 -0.66 -19.95 7.93
N GLY A 72 -1.75 -20.70 8.11
CA GLY A 72 -2.65 -20.56 9.26
C GLY A 72 -3.77 -19.54 9.07
N HIS A 73 -3.84 -18.89 7.90
CA HIS A 73 -4.91 -17.97 7.53
C HIS A 73 -5.70 -18.49 6.31
N PRO A 74 -7.02 -18.21 6.22
CA PRO A 74 -7.82 -18.68 5.11
C PRO A 74 -7.39 -18.16 3.72
N TYR A 75 -6.71 -17.01 3.64
CA TYR A 75 -6.16 -16.48 2.38
C TYR A 75 -4.87 -17.19 1.91
N GLY A 76 -4.20 -17.93 2.81
CA GLY A 76 -3.10 -18.85 2.49
C GLY A 76 -3.60 -20.23 2.06
N GLU A 77 -4.92 -20.40 1.93
CA GLU A 77 -5.59 -21.61 1.50
C GLU A 77 -6.51 -21.32 0.31
N LYS A 78 -7.08 -22.36 -0.29
CA LYS A 78 -7.98 -22.22 -1.44
C LYS A 78 -9.41 -21.90 -1.04
N PHE A 79 -9.58 -20.81 -0.30
CA PHE A 79 -10.88 -20.30 0.12
C PHE A 79 -11.15 -18.90 -0.43
N LYS A 80 -12.39 -18.70 -0.87
CA LYS A 80 -12.92 -17.40 -1.29
C LYS A 80 -14.19 -17.05 -0.49
N MET A 81 -14.64 -15.81 -0.58
CA MET A 81 -15.87 -15.32 0.02
C MET A 81 -17.06 -15.99 -0.67
N GLY A 82 -17.97 -16.53 0.13
CA GLY A 82 -19.25 -17.04 -0.35
C GLY A 82 -20.36 -16.03 -0.09
N SER A 83 -21.41 -16.43 0.65
CA SER A 83 -22.62 -15.63 0.87
C SER A 83 -22.48 -14.40 1.77
N GLY A 84 -21.27 -14.02 2.19
CA GLY A 84 -21.02 -12.81 2.99
C GLY A 84 -19.80 -12.90 3.90
N PRO A 85 -19.47 -11.81 4.61
CA PRO A 85 -18.32 -11.74 5.51
C PRO A 85 -18.27 -12.91 6.50
N GLY A 86 -17.11 -13.56 6.62
CA GLY A 86 -16.90 -14.72 7.48
C GLY A 86 -17.38 -16.06 6.89
N HIS A 87 -18.14 -16.05 5.79
CA HIS A 87 -18.54 -17.28 5.10
C HIS A 87 -17.55 -17.59 3.96
N ARG A 88 -16.67 -18.57 4.19
CA ARG A 88 -15.64 -18.98 3.22
C ARG A 88 -16.07 -20.26 2.49
N VAL A 89 -15.89 -20.28 1.17
CA VAL A 89 -16.17 -21.44 0.31
C VAL A 89 -14.90 -21.83 -0.46
N PRO A 90 -14.65 -23.12 -0.68
CA PRO A 90 -13.46 -23.55 -1.39
C PRO A 90 -13.51 -23.18 -2.87
N TYR A 91 -12.36 -23.00 -3.50
CA TYR A 91 -12.21 -22.96 -4.96
C TYR A 91 -11.13 -23.93 -5.42
N THR A 92 -11.22 -24.37 -6.66
CA THR A 92 -10.20 -25.22 -7.30
C THR A 92 -9.48 -24.53 -8.44
N THR A 93 -10.11 -23.50 -9.01
CA THR A 93 -9.58 -22.70 -10.12
C THR A 93 -9.75 -21.21 -9.80
N PRO A 94 -8.71 -20.38 -10.01
CA PRO A 94 -7.34 -20.73 -10.38
C PRO A 94 -6.60 -21.57 -9.32
N ASP A 95 -5.57 -22.32 -9.72
CA ASP A 95 -4.69 -23.05 -8.79
C ASP A 95 -3.61 -22.11 -8.22
N GLN A 96 -4.07 -21.11 -7.47
CA GLN A 96 -3.23 -20.06 -6.91
C GLN A 96 -3.60 -19.81 -5.44
N LEU A 97 -2.69 -19.15 -4.70
CA LEU A 97 -2.94 -18.68 -3.33
C LEU A 97 -2.81 -17.16 -3.26
N TYR A 98 -3.68 -16.53 -2.46
CA TYR A 98 -3.87 -15.08 -2.40
C TYR A 98 -3.39 -14.50 -1.06
N TYR A 99 -2.19 -14.91 -0.67
CA TYR A 99 -1.43 -14.32 0.44
C TYR A 99 -0.86 -12.94 0.09
N GLY A 100 -0.32 -12.24 1.09
CA GLY A 100 0.14 -10.86 0.96
C GLY A 100 1.22 -10.68 -0.11
N ARG A 101 0.99 -9.75 -1.05
CA ARG A 101 1.98 -9.32 -2.05
C ARG A 101 1.96 -7.81 -2.26
N GLY A 102 3.11 -7.28 -2.64
CA GLY A 102 3.25 -5.90 -3.10
C GLY A 102 3.41 -4.89 -1.96
N PHE A 103 3.29 -3.61 -2.32
CA PHE A 103 3.54 -2.49 -1.40
C PHE A 103 2.60 -2.40 -0.20
N VAL A 104 1.40 -2.95 -0.33
CA VAL A 104 0.35 -2.90 0.70
C VAL A 104 -0.13 -4.28 1.13
N GLN A 105 0.66 -5.33 0.85
CA GLN A 105 0.34 -6.72 1.20
C GLN A 105 -1.09 -7.12 0.79
N LEU A 106 -1.40 -7.02 -0.51
CA LEU A 106 -2.69 -7.43 -1.06
C LEU A 106 -2.97 -8.90 -0.70
N THR A 107 -4.07 -9.15 0.01
CA THR A 107 -4.52 -10.47 0.46
C THR A 107 -5.95 -10.73 0.00
N TRP A 108 -6.37 -12.00 0.04
CA TRP A 108 -7.72 -12.50 -0.27
C TRP A 108 -8.05 -12.58 -1.77
N TYR A 109 -8.60 -13.72 -2.19
CA TYR A 109 -9.06 -13.97 -3.57
C TYR A 109 -9.88 -12.80 -4.12
N GLU A 110 -10.84 -12.30 -3.34
CA GLU A 110 -11.79 -11.26 -3.77
C GLU A 110 -11.09 -9.95 -4.09
N ASN A 111 -10.04 -9.59 -3.36
CA ASN A 111 -9.32 -8.36 -3.60
C ASN A 111 -8.43 -8.49 -4.85
N TYR A 112 -7.79 -9.65 -5.07
CA TYR A 112 -7.06 -9.92 -6.32
C TYR A 112 -8.02 -9.89 -7.52
N GLU A 113 -9.21 -10.47 -7.41
CA GLU A 113 -10.25 -10.41 -8.45
C GLU A 113 -10.71 -8.97 -8.72
N ALA A 114 -11.11 -8.25 -7.67
CA ALA A 114 -11.67 -6.91 -7.80
C ALA A 114 -10.64 -5.92 -8.36
N ILE A 115 -9.41 -5.94 -7.85
CA ILE A 115 -8.34 -5.05 -8.31
C ILE A 115 -7.81 -5.47 -9.67
N GLY A 116 -7.67 -6.77 -9.93
CA GLY A 116 -7.26 -7.27 -11.24
C GLY A 116 -8.21 -6.80 -12.33
N ARG A 117 -9.52 -6.95 -12.10
CA ARG A 117 -10.57 -6.43 -12.99
C ARG A 117 -10.51 -4.91 -13.12
N HIS A 118 -10.24 -4.19 -12.03
CA HIS A 118 -10.17 -2.72 -12.04
C HIS A 118 -9.00 -2.19 -12.87
N LEU A 119 -7.83 -2.82 -12.73
CA LEU A 119 -6.60 -2.43 -13.42
C LEU A 119 -6.47 -3.07 -14.82
N ASN A 120 -7.40 -3.94 -15.18
CA ASN A 120 -7.32 -4.79 -16.38
C ASN A 120 -6.01 -5.62 -16.41
N VAL A 121 -5.69 -6.26 -15.28
CA VAL A 121 -4.54 -7.14 -15.07
C VAL A 121 -5.04 -8.46 -14.51
N ASP A 122 -4.61 -9.59 -15.05
CA ASP A 122 -5.04 -10.91 -14.60
C ASP A 122 -4.35 -11.35 -13.30
N LEU A 123 -4.70 -10.70 -12.19
CA LEU A 123 -4.18 -10.99 -10.86
C LEU A 123 -4.71 -12.29 -10.27
N LEU A 124 -5.77 -12.89 -10.85
CA LEU A 124 -6.30 -14.17 -10.39
C LEU A 124 -5.46 -15.34 -10.88
N ASN A 125 -5.13 -15.38 -12.17
CA ASN A 125 -4.28 -16.44 -12.70
C ASN A 125 -2.79 -16.16 -12.46
N HIS A 126 -2.40 -14.88 -12.34
CA HIS A 126 -1.02 -14.42 -12.18
C HIS A 126 -0.86 -13.47 -10.96
N PRO A 127 -1.10 -13.95 -9.73
CA PRO A 127 -1.01 -13.10 -8.53
C PRO A 127 0.40 -12.55 -8.28
N GLU A 128 1.45 -13.17 -8.82
CA GLU A 128 2.83 -12.68 -8.76
C GLU A 128 3.02 -11.31 -9.44
N LEU A 129 2.13 -10.92 -10.36
CA LEU A 129 2.17 -9.59 -10.98
C LEU A 129 2.03 -8.46 -9.95
N ALA A 130 1.41 -8.72 -8.80
CA ALA A 130 1.34 -7.77 -7.69
C ALA A 130 2.70 -7.43 -7.07
N LEU A 131 3.77 -8.14 -7.44
CA LEU A 131 5.16 -7.84 -7.05
C LEU A 131 5.91 -6.98 -8.09
N GLN A 132 5.34 -6.76 -9.27
CA GLN A 132 5.95 -5.84 -10.23
C GLN A 132 5.77 -4.40 -9.72
N PRO A 133 6.83 -3.59 -9.58
CA PRO A 133 6.75 -2.26 -8.96
C PRO A 133 5.64 -1.36 -9.51
N ASP A 134 5.48 -1.30 -10.84
CA ASP A 134 4.45 -0.48 -11.48
C ASP A 134 3.03 -0.96 -11.17
N ILE A 135 2.81 -2.27 -11.13
CA ILE A 135 1.51 -2.86 -10.79
C ILE A 135 1.23 -2.70 -9.30
N ALA A 136 2.22 -2.98 -8.44
CA ALA A 136 2.13 -2.78 -7.00
C ALA A 136 1.77 -1.34 -6.64
N ALA A 137 2.38 -0.36 -7.32
CA ALA A 137 2.07 1.04 -7.13
C ALA A 137 0.62 1.34 -7.54
N LYS A 138 0.16 0.87 -8.71
CA LYS A 138 -1.24 1.04 -9.14
C LYS A 138 -2.24 0.40 -8.17
N ILE A 139 -1.97 -0.82 -7.70
CA ILE A 139 -2.77 -1.52 -6.68
C ILE A 139 -2.91 -0.63 -5.43
N MET A 140 -1.80 -0.09 -4.94
CA MET A 140 -1.79 0.79 -3.77
C MET A 140 -2.57 2.09 -4.04
N ILE A 141 -2.25 2.83 -5.10
CA ILE A 141 -2.86 4.12 -5.41
C ILE A 141 -4.38 3.97 -5.52
N ASP A 142 -4.86 3.05 -6.37
CA ASP A 142 -6.28 2.88 -6.60
C ASP A 142 -6.99 2.26 -5.40
N GLY A 143 -6.38 1.25 -4.78
CA GLY A 143 -6.96 0.59 -3.62
C GLY A 143 -7.14 1.52 -2.43
N MET A 144 -6.11 2.33 -2.11
CA MET A 144 -6.18 3.29 -1.00
C MET A 144 -7.04 4.51 -1.32
N THR A 145 -7.09 4.96 -2.57
CA THR A 145 -7.89 6.13 -2.95
C THR A 145 -9.38 5.78 -3.02
N LYS A 146 -9.72 4.64 -3.62
CA LYS A 146 -11.11 4.21 -3.88
C LYS A 146 -11.67 3.31 -2.78
N GLY A 147 -10.88 2.99 -1.75
CA GLY A 147 -11.29 2.16 -0.62
C GLY A 147 -11.57 0.71 -1.03
N MET A 148 -10.82 0.16 -1.98
CA MET A 148 -11.09 -1.18 -2.52
C MET A 148 -10.73 -2.32 -1.55
N PHE A 149 -9.94 -2.05 -0.51
CA PHE A 149 -9.52 -3.07 0.46
C PHE A 149 -10.55 -3.25 1.59
N THR A 150 -11.05 -2.15 2.14
CA THR A 150 -11.91 -2.16 3.35
C THR A 150 -13.24 -1.43 3.16
N GLY A 151 -13.48 -0.83 1.99
CA GLY A 151 -14.62 0.05 1.73
C GLY A 151 -14.40 1.51 2.13
N VAL A 152 -13.22 1.85 2.67
CA VAL A 152 -12.86 3.21 3.10
C VAL A 152 -11.57 3.65 2.45
N GLY A 153 -11.57 4.85 1.85
CA GLY A 153 -10.41 5.41 1.17
C GLY A 153 -9.80 6.65 1.85
N LEU A 154 -8.66 7.09 1.29
CA LEU A 154 -7.87 8.24 1.75
C LEU A 154 -8.71 9.53 1.92
N GLY A 155 -9.72 9.74 1.07
CA GLY A 155 -10.59 10.92 1.13
C GLY A 155 -11.41 11.04 2.41
N LYS A 156 -11.59 9.95 3.18
CA LYS A 156 -12.24 10.01 4.50
C LYS A 156 -11.36 10.65 5.57
N TYR A 157 -10.04 10.54 5.44
CA TYR A 157 -9.09 10.93 6.47
C TYR A 157 -8.30 12.19 6.13
N PHE A 158 -8.25 12.54 4.84
CA PHE A 158 -7.52 13.70 4.35
C PHE A 158 -8.42 14.52 3.41
N ASP A 159 -8.85 15.67 3.91
CA ASP A 159 -9.63 16.68 3.17
C ASP A 159 -9.07 18.09 3.42
N ASP A 160 -9.71 19.12 2.89
CA ASP A 160 -9.20 20.51 2.95
C ASP A 160 -9.07 21.05 4.39
N THR A 161 -9.79 20.47 5.35
CA THR A 161 -9.89 20.94 6.74
C THR A 161 -9.38 19.93 7.76
N HIS A 162 -9.17 18.69 7.35
CA HIS A 162 -8.92 17.57 8.25
C HIS A 162 -7.78 16.67 7.75
N ALA A 163 -6.96 16.21 8.69
CA ALA A 163 -5.93 15.20 8.47
C ALA A 163 -5.87 14.25 9.68
N ASP A 164 -6.34 13.01 9.49
CA ASP A 164 -6.32 11.95 10.50
C ASP A 164 -5.37 10.83 10.09
N TRP A 165 -4.11 11.06 10.41
CA TRP A 165 -3.00 10.14 10.14
C TRP A 165 -3.13 8.80 10.87
N ILE A 166 -3.79 8.76 12.03
CA ILE A 166 -3.87 7.56 12.87
C ILE A 166 -4.99 6.65 12.34
N ASN A 167 -6.22 7.16 12.22
CA ASN A 167 -7.34 6.34 11.79
C ASN A 167 -7.29 5.98 10.30
N ALA A 168 -6.44 6.64 9.50
CA ALA A 168 -6.16 6.24 8.13
C ALA A 168 -5.66 4.78 7.99
N ARG A 169 -5.21 4.13 9.07
CA ARG A 169 -4.83 2.69 9.04
C ARG A 169 -5.98 1.81 8.55
N ARG A 170 -7.22 2.25 8.81
CA ARG A 170 -8.47 1.60 8.41
C ARG A 170 -8.65 1.42 6.90
N ILE A 171 -7.85 2.11 6.09
CA ILE A 171 -7.83 1.95 4.63
C ILE A 171 -7.25 0.58 4.25
N ILE A 172 -6.24 0.10 4.98
CA ILE A 172 -5.53 -1.16 4.69
C ILE A 172 -6.03 -2.29 5.57
N ASN A 173 -6.11 -2.05 6.88
CA ASN A 173 -6.48 -3.06 7.87
C ASN A 173 -7.27 -2.43 9.03
N GLY A 174 -7.21 -2.96 10.25
CA GLY A 174 -7.81 -2.37 11.44
C GLY A 174 -7.06 -1.12 11.93
N ASN A 175 -6.67 -1.11 13.22
CA ASN A 175 -5.92 -0.01 13.84
C ASN A 175 -4.53 -0.49 14.34
N ASP A 176 -4.02 -1.59 13.79
CA ASP A 176 -2.70 -2.12 14.11
C ASP A 176 -1.58 -1.18 13.65
N CYS A 177 -0.61 -0.91 14.54
CA CYS A 177 0.55 -0.06 14.26
C CYS A 177 0.21 1.36 13.76
N ASP A 178 -1.01 1.83 13.99
CA ASP A 178 -1.54 3.10 13.47
C ASP A 178 -0.66 4.32 13.78
N THR A 179 -0.20 4.43 15.02
CA THR A 179 0.64 5.53 15.51
C THR A 179 2.04 5.48 14.89
N LEU A 180 2.56 4.28 14.65
CA LEU A 180 3.87 4.08 14.03
C LEU A 180 3.84 4.51 12.55
N ILE A 181 2.83 4.04 11.82
CA ILE A 181 2.62 4.39 10.40
C ILE A 181 2.34 5.88 10.26
N ALA A 182 1.51 6.45 11.14
CA ALA A 182 1.28 7.89 11.19
C ALA A 182 2.59 8.67 11.38
N GLY A 183 3.47 8.22 12.29
CA GLY A 183 4.78 8.82 12.49
C GLY A 183 5.65 8.81 11.23
N TYR A 184 5.75 7.67 10.54
CA TYR A 184 6.47 7.59 9.27
C TYR A 184 5.87 8.51 8.20
N ALA A 185 4.54 8.48 8.05
CA ALA A 185 3.82 9.31 7.10
C ALA A 185 4.07 10.80 7.32
N LYS A 186 4.05 11.26 8.58
CA LYS A 186 4.35 12.65 8.92
C LYS A 186 5.78 13.06 8.56
N ASN A 187 6.76 12.18 8.74
CA ASN A 187 8.15 12.45 8.33
C ASN A 187 8.29 12.50 6.80
N PHE A 188 7.59 11.64 6.06
CA PHE A 188 7.50 11.75 4.60
C PHE A 188 6.84 13.06 4.16
N TYR A 189 5.77 13.49 4.84
CA TYR A 189 5.09 14.75 4.56
C TYR A 189 6.01 15.95 4.77
N LYS A 190 6.78 15.94 5.86
CA LYS A 190 7.82 16.94 6.12
C LYS A 190 8.84 17.00 4.99
N GLY A 191 9.29 15.84 4.49
CA GLY A 191 10.19 15.80 3.34
C GLY A 191 9.55 16.38 2.07
N LEU A 192 8.28 16.07 1.80
CA LEU A 192 7.59 16.50 0.57
C LEU A 192 7.27 18.00 0.55
N THR A 193 7.07 18.60 1.71
CA THR A 193 6.54 19.97 1.83
C THR A 193 7.49 20.96 2.52
N GLY A 194 8.45 20.45 3.30
CA GLY A 194 9.25 21.26 4.23
C GLY A 194 8.51 21.67 5.51
N ILE A 195 7.28 21.17 5.74
CA ILE A 195 6.40 21.58 6.85
C ILE A 195 6.08 20.38 7.74
N ASP A 196 6.07 20.56 9.06
CA ASP A 196 5.63 19.53 10.01
C ASP A 196 4.11 19.30 9.94
N ALA A 197 3.68 18.06 10.21
CA ALA A 197 2.32 17.56 9.98
C ALA A 197 1.41 17.52 11.22
#